data_AF-A0A6B3EJU3-F1
#
_entry.id   AF-A0A6B3EJU3-F1
#
_cell.length_a   1.000
_cell.length_b   1.000
_cell.length_c   1.000
_cell.angle_alpha   90.00
_cell.angle_beta   90.00
_cell.angle_gamma   90.00
#
_symmetry.space_group_name_H-M   'P 1'
#
loop_
_entity.id
_entity.type
_entity.pdbx_description
1 polymer ?
#
loop_
_entity_poly.entity_id
_entity_poly.type
_entity_poly.pdbx_seq_one_letter_code
_entity_poly.pdbx_strand_id
1 'polypeptide(L)' 'LVVALLTAAAVAVSGIISFVGLLVPHLLRMVAGPGHRFLVPASALGGGLVLVGADLAARTVAAPAELPLGVLT' A
#
# COMPACT_ATOMS: atom_id res chain seq x y z
N LEU A 1 3.05 4.43 18.90
CA LEU A 1 1.60 4.58 19.14
C LEU A 1 0.87 5.05 17.89
N VAL A 2 1.24 6.19 17.28
CA VAL A 2 0.64 6.68 16.01
C VAL A 2 0.68 5.64 14.89
N VAL A 3 1.84 5.04 14.60
CA VAL A 3 1.96 4.00 13.57
C VAL A 3 1.06 2.79 13.86
N ALA A 4 1.01 2.33 15.12
CA ALA A 4 0.20 1.19 15.51
C ALA A 4 -1.31 1.48 15.34
N LEU A 5 -1.79 2.67 15.71
CA LEU A 5 -3.18 3.08 15.51
C LEU A 5 -3.54 3.14 14.03
N LEU A 6 -2.71 3.80 13.22
CA LEU A 6 -2.96 3.96 11.78
C LEU A 6 -2.93 2.62 11.04
N THR A 7 -1.96 1.76 11.34
CA THR A 7 -1.83 0.44 10.71
C THR A 7 -2.96 -0.50 11.15
N ALA A 8 -3.28 -0.56 12.45
CA ALA A 8 -4.37 -1.41 12.94
C ALA A 8 -5.74 -0.96 12.39
N ALA A 9 -6.00 0.36 12.32
CA ALA A 9 -7.24 0.88 11.74
C ALA A 9 -7.35 0.56 10.25
N ALA A 10 -6.26 0.71 9.47
CA ALA A 10 -6.25 0.37 8.06
C ALA A 10 -6.48 -1.14 7.84
N VAL A 11 -5.79 -2.00 8.58
CA VAL A 11 -5.94 -3.46 8.48
C VAL A 11 -7.34 -3.93 8.90
N ALA A 12 -7.95 -3.30 9.91
CA ALA A 12 -9.31 -3.63 10.34
C ALA A 12 -10.38 -3.37 9.25
N VAL A 13 -10.15 -2.38 8.38
CA VAL A 13 -11.08 -2.02 7.29
C VAL A 13 -10.75 -2.78 6.01
N SER A 14 -9.47 -2.91 5.68
CA SER A 14 -8.99 -3.38 4.37
C SER A 14 -8.48 -4.82 4.35
N GLY A 15 -8.31 -5.44 5.53
CA GLY A 15 -7.62 -6.72 5.66
C GLY A 15 -6.09 -6.59 5.64
N ILE A 16 -5.39 -7.72 5.61
CA ILE A 16 -3.92 -7.78 5.65
C ILE A 16 -3.33 -7.31 4.31
N ILE A 17 -2.45 -6.30 4.36
CA ILE A 17 -1.71 -5.75 3.23
C ILE A 17 -0.21 -5.89 3.55
N SER A 18 0.53 -6.65 2.74
CA SER A 18 1.89 -7.10 3.10
C SER A 18 3.00 -6.24 2.47
N PHE A 19 2.83 -5.82 1.22
CA PHE A 19 3.97 -5.38 0.39
C PHE A 19 4.09 -3.88 0.21
N VAL A 20 2.97 -3.16 0.20
CA VAL A 20 2.92 -1.72 -0.10
C VAL A 20 3.76 -0.90 0.88
N GLY A 21 3.76 -1.27 2.16
CA GLY A 21 4.50 -0.58 3.22
C GLY A 21 6.02 -0.69 3.11
N LEU A 22 6.55 -1.66 2.35
CA LEU A 22 7.98 -1.83 2.11
C LEU A 22 8.38 -1.33 0.71
N LEU A 23 7.61 -1.72 -0.31
CA LEU A 23 7.91 -1.43 -1.71
C LEU A 23 7.92 0.08 -1.99
N VAL A 24 6.84 0.77 -1.63
CA VAL A 24 6.64 2.18 -1.99
C VAL A 24 7.70 3.11 -1.39
N PRO A 25 7.96 3.11 -0.07
CA PRO A 25 8.99 3.98 0.48
C PRO A 25 10.38 3.64 -0.05
N HIS A 26 10.67 2.38 -0.38
CA HIS A 26 11.96 1.99 -0.94
C HIS A 26 12.17 2.53 -2.36
N LEU A 27 11.17 2.36 -3.25
CA LEU A 27 11.20 2.91 -4.60
C LEU A 27 11.33 4.43 -4.60
N LEU A 28 10.56 5.11 -3.74
CA LEU A 28 10.63 6.56 -3.62
C LEU A 28 11.99 7.03 -3.07
N ARG A 29 12.60 6.26 -2.17
CA ARG A 29 13.95 6.58 -1.66
C ARG A 29 15.02 6.44 -2.73
N MET A 30 14.88 5.50 -3.66
CA MET A 30 15.77 5.36 -4.81
C MET A 30 15.65 6.52 -5.80
N VAL A 31 14.44 7.04 -6.02
CA VAL A 31 14.18 8.10 -7.01
C VAL A 31 14.39 9.51 -6.45
N ALA A 32 13.86 9.80 -5.25
CA ALA A 32 13.82 11.14 -4.67
C ALA A 32 14.84 11.37 -3.54
N GLY A 33 15.62 10.36 -3.16
CA GLY A 33 16.61 10.43 -2.10
C GLY A 33 16.05 10.31 -0.66
N PRO A 34 16.90 10.39 0.38
CA PRO A 34 16.57 10.04 1.76
C PRO A 34 15.79 11.11 2.57
N GLY A 35 15.37 12.21 1.94
CA GLY A 35 14.72 13.33 2.63
C GLY A 35 13.32 13.01 3.16
N HIS A 36 13.18 12.80 4.48
CA HIS A 36 11.92 12.35 5.10
C HIS A 36 10.73 13.30 4.90
N ARG A 37 10.98 14.61 4.86
CA ARG A 37 9.95 15.65 4.66
C ARG A 37 9.20 15.50 3.33
N PHE A 38 9.88 15.03 2.29
CA PHE A 38 9.26 14.73 1.00
C PHE A 38 8.82 13.26 0.92
N LEU A 39 9.61 12.35 1.52
CA LEU A 39 9.38 10.92 1.44
C LEU A 39 8.10 10.46 2.15
N VAL A 40 7.74 11.08 3.28
CA VAL A 40 6.50 10.75 4.00
C VAL A 40 5.24 11.07 3.17
N PRO A 41 5.02 12.31 2.68
CA PRO A 41 3.84 12.60 1.85
C PRO A 41 3.87 11.86 0.51
N ALA A 42 5.05 11.71 -0.11
CA ALA A 42 5.18 10.95 -1.35
C ALA A 42 4.82 9.46 -1.15
N SER A 43 5.22 8.85 -0.04
CA SER A 43 4.91 7.44 0.27
C SER A 43 3.45 7.23 0.59
N ALA A 44 2.78 8.20 1.23
CA ALA A 44 1.34 8.14 1.45
C ALA A 44 0.56 8.16 0.12
N LEU A 45 0.90 9.08 -0.78
CA LEU A 45 0.25 9.20 -2.09
C LEU A 45 0.59 8.02 -3.00
N GLY A 46 1.87 7.63 -3.09
CA GLY A 46 2.31 6.50 -3.88
C GLY A 46 1.72 5.17 -3.38
N GLY A 47 1.61 5.01 -2.05
CA GLY A 47 0.99 3.84 -1.43
C GLY A 47 -0.49 3.73 -1.76
N GLY A 48 -1.22 4.83 -1.65
CA GLY A 48 -2.63 4.89 -2.03
C GLY A 48 -2.85 4.57 -3.51
N LEU A 49 -2.02 5.11 -4.41
CA LEU A 49 -2.13 4.87 -5.85
C LEU A 49 -1.89 3.39 -6.19
N VAL A 50 -0.86 2.76 -5.60
CA VAL A 50 -0.57 1.33 -5.79
C VAL A 50 -1.72 0.47 -5.25
N LEU A 51 -2.27 0.80 -4.07
CA LEU A 51 -3.38 0.05 -3.49
C LEU A 51 -4.65 0.13 -4.32
N VAL A 52 -5.02 1.31 -4.82
CA VAL A 52 -6.19 1.47 -5.70
C VAL A 52 -6.00 0.71 -7.02
N GLY A 53 -4.79 0.77 -7.59
CA GLY A 53 -4.46 0.00 -8.79
C GLY A 53 -4.55 -1.51 -8.55
N ALA A 54 -4.06 -1.99 -7.40
CA ALA A 54 -4.13 -3.39 -7.00
C ALA A 54 -5.57 -3.85 -6.73
N ASP A 55 -6.40 -3.04 -6.06
CA ASP A 55 -7.83 -3.34 -5.83
C ASP A 55 -8.60 -3.43 -7.16
N LEU A 56 -8.37 -2.50 -8.08
CA LEU A 56 -8.98 -2.53 -9.41
C LEU A 56 -8.52 -3.76 -10.21
N ALA A 57 -7.22 -4.08 -10.19
CA ALA A 57 -6.69 -5.26 -10.86
C ALA A 57 -7.25 -6.56 -10.27
N ALA A 58 -7.33 -6.67 -8.94
CA ALA A 58 -7.90 -7.84 -8.28
C ALA A 58 -9.38 -8.04 -8.67
N ARG A 59 -10.18 -6.98 -8.70
CA ARG A 59 -11.60 -7.06 -9.11
C ARG A 59 -11.80 -7.39 -10.58
N THR A 60 -10.87 -7.01 -11.45
CA THR A 60 -11.01 -7.16 -12.92
C THR A 60 -10.37 -8.44 -13.45
N VAL A 61 -9.24 -8.87 -12.89
CA VAL A 61 -8.51 -10.08 -13.33
C VAL A 61 -9.08 -11.34 -12.69
N ALA A 62 -9.68 -11.25 -11.50
CA ALA A 62 -10.10 -12.42 -10.73
C ALA A 62 -11.57 -12.83 -10.90
N ALA A 63 -12.41 -12.14 -11.69
CA ALA A 63 -13.80 -12.54 -11.85
C ALA A 63 -13.92 -13.98 -12.41
N PRO A 64 -14.60 -14.95 -11.73
CA PRO A 64 -15.60 -14.81 -10.66
C PRO A 64 -15.10 -15.16 -9.24
N ALA A 65 -13.80 -15.37 -9.03
CA ALA A 65 -13.22 -15.73 -7.74
C ALA A 65 -12.71 -14.48 -6.98
N GLU A 66 -13.16 -14.30 -5.74
CA GLU A 66 -12.61 -13.30 -4.83
C GLU A 66 -11.21 -13.75 -4.38
N LEU A 67 -10.18 -13.44 -5.17
CA LEU A 67 -8.80 -13.64 -4.75
C LEU A 67 -8.51 -12.72 -3.55
N PRO A 68 -8.05 -13.25 -2.40
CA PRO A 68 -7.69 -12.42 -1.26
C PRO A 68 -6.61 -11.44 -1.69
N LEU A 69 -6.87 -10.14 -1.55
CA LEU A 69 -5.97 -9.05 -1.95
C LEU A 69 -4.56 -9.21 -1.36
N GLY A 70 -4.43 -9.84 -0.19
CA GLY A 70 -3.15 -10.14 0.45
C GLY A 70 -2.27 -11.18 -0.27
N VAL A 71 -2.77 -11.86 -1.31
CA VAL A 71 -1.99 -12.77 -2.17
C VAL A 71 -1.40 -12.03 -3.38
N LEU A 72 -2.01 -10.92 -3.80
CA LEU A 72 -1.57 -10.10 -4.94
C LEU A 72 -0.61 -8.95 -4.55
N THR A 73 -0.56 -8.58 -3.26
CA THR A 73 0.47 -7.69 -2.71
C THR A 73 1.48 -8.49 -1.90
#